data_AF-A0A7K2QLS6-F1
#
_entry.id   AF-A0A7K2QLS6-F1
#
_cell.length_a   1.000
_cell.length_b   1.000
_cell.length_c   1.000
_cell.angle_alpha   90.00
_cell.angle_beta   90.00
_cell.angle_gamma   90.00
#
_symmetry.space_group_name_H-M   'P 1'
#
loop_
_entity.id
_entity.type
_entity.pdbx_description
1 polymer ?
#
loop_
_entity_poly.entity_id
_entity_poly.type
_entity_poly.pdbx_seq_one_letter_code
_entity_poly.pdbx_strand_id
1 'polypeptide(L)'
;MRFTAVLRTPARAAEPLFARAPSAWQRMLPYVVAGIFVVALLPATVAVLTNDYKAGGGWAGALGVAQTVPLLLAVTRPLPAWALILTADTLGAVVLTHADRVAGHAWPWTPMCIVGYLVLMICLGLRESIRTLIGVWLVTGAAGVVLGFFEPDGVTTTSALLFVLSGGVLAVTGALRGIGDAQQRVAEQESISEAERARRTLLEERARIARELHDVVAHHMSVITVQADSAPYRLPGMSEPVREEFAAIAASARESLSEMRRLLTVLR
;
A
#
# COMPACT_ATOMS: atom_id res chain seq x y z
N MET A 1 4.69 -0.81 13.13
CA MET A 1 4.89 -0.70 11.66
C MET A 1 3.89 -1.58 10.86
N ARG A 2 2.58 -1.55 11.16
CA ARG A 2 1.56 -2.35 10.43
C ARG A 2 0.38 -1.52 9.88
N PHE A 3 0.39 -0.20 10.05
CA PHE A 3 -0.71 0.68 9.63
C PHE A 3 -0.63 1.12 8.16
N THR A 4 0.58 1.19 7.59
CA THR A 4 0.80 1.70 6.22
C THR A 4 0.36 0.73 5.13
N ALA A 5 0.26 -0.56 5.42
CA ALA A 5 -0.20 -1.58 4.47
C ALA A 5 -1.71 -1.48 4.12
N VAL A 6 -2.49 -0.70 4.88
CA VAL A 6 -3.95 -0.57 4.71
C VAL A 6 -4.34 0.47 3.64
N LEU A 7 -3.41 1.32 3.20
CA LEU A 7 -3.70 2.44 2.30
C LEU A 7 -3.54 2.12 0.80
N ARG A 8 -3.48 0.84 0.43
CA ARG A 8 -3.25 0.41 -0.96
C ARG A 8 -4.44 0.73 -1.88
N THR A 9 -4.10 1.35 -3.00
CA THR A 9 -4.88 1.67 -4.20
C THR A 9 -5.63 0.48 -4.83
N PRO A 10 -6.61 0.78 -5.70
CA PRO A 10 -8.01 0.83 -5.32
C PRO A 10 -8.55 -0.55 -4.90
N ALA A 11 -9.26 -0.60 -3.78
CA ALA A 11 -10.02 -1.79 -3.41
C ALA A 11 -10.91 -2.19 -4.60
N ARG A 12 -10.80 -3.44 -5.07
CA ARG A 12 -11.76 -4.02 -6.04
C ARG A 12 -13.16 -3.64 -5.57
N ALA A 13 -14.02 -3.25 -6.50
CA ALA A 13 -15.28 -2.49 -6.39
C ALA A 13 -16.35 -2.93 -5.35
N ALA A 14 -16.05 -3.84 -4.42
CA ALA A 14 -16.96 -4.32 -3.38
C ALA A 14 -16.30 -4.69 -2.04
N GLU A 15 -15.01 -4.41 -1.77
CA GLU A 15 -14.39 -4.71 -0.47
C GLU A 15 -14.47 -3.52 0.51
N PRO A 16 -15.01 -3.70 1.74
CA PRO A 16 -15.04 -2.64 2.76
C PRO A 16 -13.65 -2.26 3.28
N LEU A 17 -13.54 -1.06 3.86
CA LEU A 17 -12.32 -0.48 4.43
C LEU A 17 -11.89 -1.43 5.53
N PHE A 18 -10.61 -1.78 5.55
CA PHE A 18 -10.05 -2.77 6.48
C PHE A 18 -10.59 -4.20 6.31
N ALA A 19 -11.20 -4.61 5.20
CA ALA A 19 -11.66 -6.00 4.99
C ALA A 19 -10.58 -7.07 5.27
N ARG A 20 -9.30 -6.72 5.06
CA ARG A 20 -8.13 -7.58 5.30
C ARG A 20 -7.46 -7.35 6.66
N ALA A 21 -8.04 -6.53 7.54
CA ALA A 21 -7.50 -6.30 8.87
C ALA A 21 -7.78 -7.51 9.78
N PRO A 22 -6.78 -7.95 10.57
CA PRO A 22 -6.88 -9.17 11.36
C PRO A 22 -7.86 -9.05 12.53
N SER A 23 -8.28 -7.84 12.93
CA SER A 23 -9.23 -7.65 14.04
C SER A 23 -10.57 -7.09 13.57
N ALA A 24 -11.65 -7.65 14.12
CA ALA A 24 -13.02 -7.20 13.87
C ALA A 24 -13.23 -5.72 14.22
N TRP A 25 -12.50 -5.22 15.21
CA TRP A 25 -12.52 -3.81 15.62
C TRP A 25 -12.01 -2.86 14.51
N GLN A 26 -10.91 -3.23 13.84
CA GLN A 26 -10.37 -2.43 12.72
C GLN A 26 -11.31 -2.43 11.52
N ARG A 27 -12.06 -3.53 11.30
CA ARG A 27 -13.12 -3.64 10.28
C ARG A 27 -14.35 -2.77 10.57
N MET A 28 -14.70 -2.59 11.85
CA MET A 28 -15.84 -1.77 12.26
C MET A 28 -15.53 -0.28 12.35
N LEU A 29 -14.27 0.10 12.58
CA LEU A 29 -13.83 1.49 12.72
C LEU A 29 -14.37 2.46 11.65
N PRO A 30 -14.34 2.17 10.33
CA PRO A 30 -14.86 3.09 9.33
C PRO A 30 -16.38 3.26 9.40
N TYR A 31 -17.12 2.21 9.80
CA TYR A 31 -18.57 2.29 10.01
C TYR A 31 -18.92 3.08 11.28
N VAL A 32 -18.14 2.90 12.34
CA VAL A 32 -18.30 3.68 13.58
C VAL A 32 -18.04 5.16 13.32
N VAL A 33 -16.96 5.49 12.60
CA VAL A 33 -16.66 6.88 12.23
C VAL A 33 -17.76 7.47 11.34
N ALA A 34 -18.18 6.75 10.30
CA ALA A 34 -19.29 7.22 9.45
C ALA A 34 -20.60 7.38 10.23
N GLY A 35 -20.91 6.44 11.14
CA GLY A 35 -22.07 6.53 12.02
C GLY A 35 -22.04 7.74 12.95
N ILE A 36 -20.88 8.05 13.55
CA ILE A 36 -20.69 9.27 14.36
C ILE A 36 -20.95 10.52 13.52
N PHE A 37 -20.42 10.57 12.29
CA PHE A 37 -20.68 11.70 11.39
C PHE A 37 -22.15 11.83 11.01
N VAL A 38 -22.87 10.73 10.74
CA VAL A 38 -24.31 10.78 10.46
C VAL A 38 -25.09 11.27 11.68
N VAL A 39 -24.81 10.73 12.87
CA VAL A 39 -25.49 11.13 14.11
C VAL A 39 -25.24 12.60 14.45
N ALA A 40 -24.05 13.13 14.14
CA ALA A 40 -23.73 14.54 14.37
C ALA A 40 -24.29 15.48 13.29
N LEU A 41 -24.12 15.14 12.01
CA LEU A 41 -24.48 16.02 10.89
C LEU A 41 -25.97 16.03 10.60
N LEU A 42 -26.70 14.94 10.80
CA LEU A 42 -28.13 14.87 10.49
C LEU A 42 -28.95 15.90 11.30
N PRO A 43 -28.91 15.92 12.64
CA PRO A 43 -29.67 16.90 13.41
C PRO A 43 -29.19 18.33 13.16
N ALA A 44 -27.88 18.54 12.96
CA ALA A 44 -27.32 19.85 12.63
C ALA A 44 -27.84 20.37 11.28
N THR A 45 -27.88 19.51 10.27
CA THR A 45 -28.38 19.86 8.93
C THR A 45 -29.87 20.16 8.95
N VAL A 46 -30.66 19.35 9.66
CA VAL A 46 -32.10 19.61 9.84
C VAL A 46 -32.34 20.91 10.58
N ALA A 47 -31.58 21.19 11.64
CA ALA A 47 -31.68 22.42 12.41
C ALA A 47 -31.33 23.65 11.56
N VAL A 48 -30.23 23.61 10.80
CA VAL A 48 -29.84 24.70 9.89
C VAL A 48 -30.91 24.93 8.82
N LEU A 49 -31.37 23.88 8.14
CA LEU A 49 -32.42 23.99 7.12
C LEU A 49 -33.73 24.56 7.67
N THR A 50 -34.12 24.16 8.89
CA THR A 50 -35.38 24.61 9.51
C THR A 50 -35.27 26.01 10.11
N ASN A 51 -34.17 26.31 10.80
CA ASN A 51 -34.03 27.55 11.57
C ASN A 51 -33.53 28.71 10.71
N ASP A 52 -32.56 28.45 9.85
CA ASP A 52 -31.87 29.49 9.08
C ASP A 52 -32.54 29.66 7.72
N TYR A 53 -32.76 28.55 7.00
CA TYR A 53 -33.37 28.56 5.67
C TYR A 53 -34.91 28.46 5.68
N LYS A 54 -35.52 28.32 6.85
CA LYS A 54 -36.99 28.19 7.04
C LYS A 54 -37.64 27.13 6.13
N ALA A 55 -36.89 26.09 5.77
CA ALA A 55 -37.41 24.97 5.00
C ALA A 55 -38.52 24.27 5.81
N GLY A 56 -39.59 23.84 5.14
CA GLY A 56 -40.65 23.07 5.79
C GLY A 56 -40.05 21.83 6.47
N GLY A 57 -40.46 21.53 7.71
CA GLY A 57 -39.81 20.49 8.53
C GLY A 57 -39.71 19.12 7.86
N GLY A 58 -40.69 18.75 7.01
CA GLY A 58 -40.63 17.53 6.21
C GLY A 58 -39.51 17.53 5.14
N TRP A 59 -39.32 18.66 4.46
CA TRP A 59 -38.25 18.83 3.46
C TRP A 59 -36.87 18.91 4.12
N ALA A 60 -36.75 19.62 5.24
CA ALA A 60 -35.50 19.71 6.00
C ALA A 60 -35.03 18.32 6.47
N GLY A 61 -35.96 17.50 6.97
CA GLY A 61 -35.69 16.11 7.34
C GLY A 61 -35.28 15.24 6.15
N ALA A 62 -36.03 15.30 5.04
CA ALA A 62 -35.75 14.51 3.84
C ALA A 62 -34.38 14.84 3.23
N LEU A 63 -34.03 16.14 3.11
CA LEU A 63 -32.73 16.58 2.63
C LEU A 63 -31.61 16.20 3.59
N GLY A 64 -31.80 16.40 4.91
CA GLY A 64 -30.80 16.01 5.91
C GLY A 64 -30.49 14.51 5.86
N VAL A 65 -31.50 13.66 5.69
CA VAL A 65 -31.32 12.20 5.49
C VAL A 65 -30.60 11.92 4.17
N ALA A 66 -31.03 12.54 3.07
CA ALA A 66 -30.44 12.33 1.75
C ALA A 66 -28.97 12.77 1.65
N GLN A 67 -28.56 13.77 2.44
CA GLN A 67 -27.18 14.27 2.48
C GLN A 67 -26.27 13.45 3.41
N THR A 68 -26.81 12.91 4.51
CA THR A 68 -25.97 12.29 5.55
C THR A 68 -25.95 10.76 5.47
N VAL A 69 -27.09 10.10 5.22
CA VAL A 69 -27.17 8.63 5.20
C VAL A 69 -26.26 7.98 4.15
N PRO A 70 -26.07 8.55 2.94
CA PRO A 70 -25.13 7.98 1.98
C PRO A 70 -23.67 7.96 2.46
N LEU A 71 -23.29 8.69 3.53
CA LEU A 71 -21.96 8.55 4.14
C LEU A 71 -21.71 7.13 4.69
N LEU A 72 -22.75 6.43 5.13
CA LEU A 72 -22.64 5.00 5.51
C LEU A 72 -22.37 4.13 4.27
N LEU A 73 -23.00 4.47 3.13
CA LEU A 73 -22.74 3.82 1.85
C LEU A 73 -21.34 4.16 1.32
N ALA A 74 -20.77 5.33 1.65
CA ALA A 74 -19.41 5.68 1.24
C ALA A 74 -18.35 4.72 1.79
N VAL A 75 -18.65 4.01 2.88
CA VAL A 75 -17.83 2.94 3.46
C VAL A 75 -17.91 1.63 2.67
N THR A 76 -18.74 1.48 1.66
CA THR A 76 -18.76 0.26 0.82
C THR A 76 -18.72 0.59 -0.66
N ARG A 77 -19.47 1.61 -1.06
CA ARG A 77 -19.56 2.10 -2.44
C ARG A 77 -19.49 3.63 -2.46
N PRO A 78 -18.27 4.20 -2.48
CA PRO A 78 -18.05 5.64 -2.43
C PRO A 78 -18.63 6.42 -3.63
N LEU A 79 -18.60 5.85 -4.83
CA LEU A 79 -19.13 6.51 -6.03
C LEU A 79 -20.66 6.72 -6.04
N PRO A 80 -21.49 5.70 -5.78
CA PRO A 80 -22.94 5.93 -5.69
C PRO A 80 -23.29 6.80 -4.48
N ALA A 81 -22.55 6.72 -3.38
CA ALA A 81 -22.72 7.65 -2.26
C ALA A 81 -22.48 9.10 -2.67
N TRP A 82 -21.41 9.37 -3.42
CA TRP A 82 -21.13 10.70 -3.97
C TRP A 82 -22.24 11.17 -4.91
N ALA A 83 -22.68 10.33 -5.84
CA ALA A 83 -23.76 10.69 -6.77
C ALA A 83 -25.04 11.08 -6.01
N LEU A 84 -25.42 10.29 -4.99
CA LEU A 84 -26.59 10.58 -4.14
C LEU A 84 -26.43 11.91 -3.39
N ILE A 85 -25.28 12.16 -2.76
CA ILE A 85 -25.03 13.40 -2.02
C ILE A 85 -25.05 14.60 -2.96
N LEU A 86 -24.37 14.53 -4.11
CA LEU A 86 -24.37 15.63 -5.08
C LEU A 86 -25.79 15.90 -5.62
N THR A 87 -26.58 14.86 -5.88
CA THR A 87 -27.98 15.05 -6.29
C THR A 87 -28.84 15.66 -5.19
N ALA A 88 -28.64 15.26 -3.93
CA ALA A 88 -29.36 15.81 -2.79
C ALA A 88 -29.00 17.28 -2.53
N ASP A 89 -27.72 17.62 -2.66
CA ASP A 89 -27.24 18.99 -2.45
C ASP A 89 -27.67 19.93 -3.60
N THR A 90 -27.63 19.46 -4.85
CA THR A 90 -28.14 20.24 -5.99
C THR A 90 -29.65 20.44 -5.92
N LEU A 91 -30.42 19.40 -5.55
CA LEU A 91 -31.85 19.54 -5.27
C LEU A 91 -32.12 20.50 -4.11
N GLY A 92 -31.34 20.41 -3.03
CA GLY A 92 -31.40 21.33 -1.91
C GLY A 92 -31.18 22.77 -2.35
N ALA A 93 -30.14 23.03 -3.15
CA ALA A 93 -29.87 24.35 -3.69
C ALA A 93 -31.04 24.91 -4.52
N VAL A 94 -31.63 24.09 -5.41
CA VAL A 94 -32.78 24.48 -6.26
C VAL A 94 -34.07 24.71 -5.46
N VAL A 95 -34.31 23.92 -4.41
CA VAL A 95 -35.46 24.16 -3.52
C VAL A 95 -35.27 25.47 -2.75
N LEU A 96 -34.04 25.75 -2.32
CA LEU A 96 -33.70 26.96 -1.57
C LEU A 96 -33.75 28.23 -2.44
N THR A 97 -33.44 28.19 -3.74
CA THR A 97 -33.54 29.38 -4.61
C THR A 97 -34.96 29.94 -4.71
N HIS A 98 -35.98 29.11 -4.49
CA HIS A 98 -37.39 29.51 -4.52
C HIS A 98 -37.92 29.95 -3.14
N ALA A 99 -37.09 29.88 -2.09
CA ALA A 99 -37.47 30.35 -0.77
C ALA A 99 -37.08 31.83 -0.65
N ASP A 100 -38.03 32.69 -0.26
CA ASP A 100 -37.85 34.15 -0.15
C ASP A 100 -36.79 34.63 0.89
N ARG A 101 -35.98 33.73 1.46
CA ARG A 101 -35.19 33.97 2.69
C ARG A 101 -33.75 33.45 2.68
N VAL A 102 -33.11 33.33 1.51
CA VAL A 102 -31.70 32.90 1.40
C VAL A 102 -30.71 34.04 1.66
N ALA A 103 -31.14 35.30 1.55
CA ALA A 103 -30.28 36.46 1.75
C ALA A 103 -29.58 36.41 3.13
N GLY A 104 -28.27 36.68 3.14
CA GLY A 104 -27.41 36.62 4.32
C GLY A 104 -26.89 35.23 4.71
N HIS A 105 -27.27 34.17 3.98
CA HIS A 105 -26.85 32.80 4.26
C HIS A 105 -25.94 32.21 3.17
N ALA A 106 -25.34 31.06 3.49
CA ALA A 106 -24.43 30.35 2.60
C ALA A 106 -25.17 29.64 1.46
N TRP A 107 -24.73 29.84 0.22
CA TRP A 107 -25.31 29.20 -0.95
C TRP A 107 -24.21 28.89 -1.98
N PRO A 108 -24.27 27.83 -2.80
CA PRO A 108 -25.27 26.74 -2.81
C PRO A 108 -25.05 25.70 -1.70
N TRP A 109 -23.86 25.64 -1.11
CA TRP A 109 -23.48 24.60 -0.16
C TRP A 109 -23.52 25.14 1.26
N THR A 110 -24.36 24.54 2.12
CA THR A 110 -24.40 24.91 3.54
C THR A 110 -23.12 24.44 4.25
N PRO A 111 -22.72 25.06 5.38
CA PRO A 111 -21.52 24.63 6.10
C PRO A 111 -21.53 23.15 6.47
N MET A 112 -22.70 22.58 6.78
CA MET A 112 -22.85 21.16 7.09
C MET A 112 -22.64 20.27 5.86
N CYS A 113 -23.09 20.70 4.68
CA CYS A 113 -22.82 20.01 3.41
C CYS A 113 -21.31 20.00 3.12
N ILE A 114 -20.61 21.12 3.34
CA ILE A 114 -19.16 21.21 3.16
C ILE A 114 -18.45 20.18 4.05
N VAL A 115 -18.80 20.12 5.34
CA VAL A 115 -18.19 19.16 6.27
C VAL A 115 -18.46 17.72 5.83
N GLY A 116 -19.71 17.39 5.48
CA GLY A 116 -20.07 16.06 4.98
C GLY A 116 -19.30 15.69 3.70
N TYR A 117 -19.17 16.62 2.77
CA TYR A 117 -18.43 16.42 1.52
C TYR A 117 -16.92 16.24 1.75
N LEU A 118 -16.32 16.94 2.70
CA LEU A 118 -14.91 16.73 3.04
C LEU A 118 -14.67 15.33 3.62
N VAL A 119 -15.58 14.83 4.47
CA VAL A 119 -15.52 13.45 4.98
C VAL A 119 -15.64 12.45 3.84
N LEU A 120 -16.60 12.66 2.93
CA LEU A 120 -16.75 11.87 1.71
C LEU A 120 -15.46 11.87 0.87
N MET A 121 -14.84 13.04 0.66
CA MET A 121 -13.60 13.17 -0.11
C MET A 121 -12.42 12.44 0.56
N ILE A 122 -12.35 12.43 1.89
CA ILE A 122 -11.38 11.61 2.62
C ILE A 122 -11.64 10.12 2.35
N CYS A 123 -12.90 9.66 2.44
CA CYS A 123 -13.25 8.27 2.17
C CYS A 123 -12.93 7.83 0.73
N LEU A 124 -13.25 8.67 -0.27
CA LEU A 124 -12.86 8.43 -1.66
C LEU A 124 -11.33 8.47 -1.79
N GLY A 125 -10.67 9.42 -1.13
CA GLY A 125 -9.22 9.63 -1.11
C GLY A 125 -8.45 8.41 -0.64
N LEU A 126 -9.04 7.63 0.26
CA LEU A 126 -8.46 6.40 0.78
C LEU A 126 -8.77 5.17 -0.10
N ARG A 127 -9.84 5.19 -0.92
CA ARG A 127 -10.31 4.02 -1.68
C ARG A 127 -10.10 4.07 -3.19
N GLU A 128 -10.36 5.21 -3.80
CA GLU A 128 -10.50 5.34 -5.25
C GLU A 128 -9.21 5.82 -5.91
N SER A 129 -9.06 5.65 -7.21
CA SER A 129 -7.88 6.13 -7.92
C SER A 129 -7.80 7.67 -7.94
N ILE A 130 -6.59 8.24 -8.07
CA ILE A 130 -6.42 9.70 -8.23
C ILE A 130 -7.18 10.25 -9.44
N ARG A 131 -7.32 9.46 -10.51
CA ARG A 131 -8.09 9.84 -11.70
C ARG A 131 -9.57 9.98 -11.40
N THR A 132 -10.13 9.02 -10.65
CA THR A 132 -11.53 9.05 -10.20
C THR A 132 -11.77 10.25 -9.29
N LEU A 133 -10.85 10.52 -8.38
CA LEU A 133 -10.92 11.66 -7.47
C LEU A 133 -10.88 13.01 -8.20
N ILE A 134 -10.00 13.16 -9.19
CA ILE A 134 -9.95 14.36 -10.04
C ILE A 134 -11.27 14.51 -10.79
N GLY A 135 -11.82 13.42 -11.34
CA GLY A 135 -13.12 13.45 -12.01
C GLY A 135 -14.25 13.91 -11.09
N VAL A 136 -14.35 13.34 -9.88
CA VAL A 136 -15.33 13.75 -8.86
C VAL A 136 -15.16 15.22 -8.47
N TRP A 137 -13.93 15.66 -8.23
CA TRP A 137 -13.62 17.04 -7.88
C TRP A 137 -14.00 18.04 -8.98
N LEU A 138 -13.70 17.71 -10.24
CA LEU A 138 -14.08 18.53 -11.39
C LEU A 138 -15.59 18.57 -11.60
N VAL A 139 -16.29 17.44 -11.44
CA VAL A 139 -17.76 17.41 -11.60
C VAL A 139 -18.45 18.20 -10.49
N THR A 140 -18.01 18.07 -9.23
CA THR A 140 -18.56 18.87 -8.13
C THR A 140 -18.24 20.36 -8.32
N GLY A 141 -17.04 20.71 -8.78
CA GLY A 141 -16.68 22.08 -9.11
C GLY A 141 -17.53 22.66 -10.24
N ALA A 142 -17.75 21.88 -11.31
CA ALA A 142 -18.62 22.26 -12.42
C ALA A 142 -20.07 22.47 -11.96
N ALA A 143 -20.60 21.60 -11.08
CA ALA A 143 -21.92 21.79 -10.48
C ALA A 143 -21.99 23.11 -9.69
N GLY A 144 -20.95 23.45 -8.91
CA GLY A 144 -20.85 24.72 -8.21
C GLY A 144 -20.81 25.95 -9.13
N VAL A 145 -20.13 25.84 -10.27
CA VAL A 145 -20.10 26.90 -11.31
C VAL A 145 -21.46 27.06 -11.97
N VAL A 146 -22.11 25.95 -12.36
CA VAL A 146 -23.44 25.96 -12.97
C VAL A 146 -24.46 26.59 -12.03
N LEU A 147 -24.44 26.22 -10.75
CA LEU A 147 -25.31 26.82 -9.74
C LEU A 147 -25.00 28.31 -9.56
N GLY A 148 -23.74 28.73 -9.61
CA GLY A 148 -23.38 30.16 -9.50
C GLY A 148 -24.05 31.07 -10.54
N PHE A 149 -24.43 30.56 -11.72
CA PHE A 149 -25.21 31.35 -12.69
C PHE A 149 -26.66 31.65 -12.25
N PHE A 150 -27.16 30.94 -11.24
CA PHE A 150 -28.48 31.09 -10.65
C PHE A 150 -28.41 31.61 -9.21
N GLU A 151 -27.31 32.29 -8.86
CA GLU A 151 -27.07 32.85 -7.53
C GLU A 151 -28.15 33.88 -7.16
N PRO A 152 -28.88 33.70 -6.03
CA PRO A 152 -29.80 34.71 -5.52
C PRO A 152 -29.04 35.92 -4.95
N ASP A 153 -29.64 37.11 -5.02
CA ASP A 153 -29.02 38.31 -4.47
C ASP A 153 -28.81 38.25 -2.95
N GLY A 154 -27.65 38.70 -2.49
CA GLY A 154 -27.32 38.85 -1.07
C GLY A 154 -26.92 37.55 -0.35
N VAL A 155 -26.60 36.47 -1.08
CA VAL A 155 -26.06 35.23 -0.50
C VAL A 155 -24.54 35.28 -0.37
N THR A 156 -23.97 34.40 0.45
CA THR A 156 -22.52 34.18 0.52
C THR A 156 -22.15 32.96 -0.31
N THR A 157 -21.48 33.17 -1.45
CA THR A 157 -21.05 32.06 -2.32
C THR A 157 -20.02 31.16 -1.64
N THR A 158 -20.35 29.87 -1.51
CA THR A 158 -19.47 28.85 -0.89
C THR A 158 -18.83 27.89 -1.88
N SER A 159 -19.12 28.00 -3.19
CA SER A 159 -18.56 27.13 -4.23
C SER A 159 -17.03 27.15 -4.28
N ALA A 160 -16.43 28.34 -4.21
CA ALA A 160 -14.97 28.48 -4.19
C ALA A 160 -14.35 27.86 -2.93
N LEU A 161 -14.99 28.06 -1.76
CA LEU A 161 -14.54 27.49 -0.49
C LEU A 161 -14.56 25.96 -0.54
N LEU A 162 -15.67 25.36 -1.00
CA LEU A 162 -15.78 23.91 -1.13
C LEU A 162 -14.73 23.36 -2.10
N PHE A 163 -14.53 24.02 -3.24
CA PHE A 163 -13.55 23.61 -4.25
C PHE A 163 -12.12 23.62 -3.72
N VAL A 164 -11.73 24.70 -3.02
CA VAL A 164 -10.40 24.84 -2.41
C VAL A 164 -10.18 23.83 -1.29
N LEU A 165 -11.12 23.69 -0.36
CA LEU A 165 -10.98 22.75 0.77
C LEU A 165 -10.92 21.30 0.29
N SER A 166 -11.80 20.92 -0.65
CA SER A 166 -11.79 19.57 -1.22
C SER A 166 -10.56 19.30 -2.08
N GLY A 167 -10.02 20.31 -2.78
CA GLY A 167 -8.73 20.23 -3.46
C GLY A 167 -7.56 20.03 -2.48
N GLY A 168 -7.60 20.68 -1.32
CA GLY A 168 -6.64 20.47 -0.23
C GLY A 168 -6.67 19.03 0.29
N VAL A 169 -7.87 18.48 0.55
CA VAL A 169 -8.04 17.07 0.94
C VAL A 169 -7.52 16.12 -0.13
N LEU A 170 -7.79 16.41 -1.41
CA LEU A 170 -7.27 15.64 -2.54
C LEU A 170 -5.74 15.64 -2.58
N ALA A 171 -5.11 16.79 -2.38
CA ALA A 171 -3.65 16.91 -2.36
C ALA A 171 -3.03 16.13 -1.19
N VAL A 172 -3.61 16.25 0.01
CA VAL A 172 -3.13 15.53 1.21
C VAL A 172 -3.27 14.02 1.03
N THR A 173 -4.44 13.54 0.58
CA THR A 173 -4.66 12.10 0.36
C THR A 173 -3.79 11.54 -0.76
N GLY A 174 -3.56 12.32 -1.83
CA GLY A 174 -2.61 12.00 -2.89
C GLY A 174 -1.17 11.88 -2.39
N ALA A 175 -0.70 12.85 -1.59
CA ALA A 175 0.65 12.86 -1.03
C ALA A 175 0.89 11.67 -0.08
N LEU A 176 -0.06 11.38 0.81
CA LEU A 176 0.03 10.23 1.73
C LEU A 176 0.17 8.90 0.98
N ARG A 177 -0.53 8.74 -0.14
CA ARG A 177 -0.40 7.55 -1.00
C ARG A 177 0.92 7.49 -1.74
N GLY A 178 1.39 8.62 -2.28
CA GLY A 178 2.70 8.68 -2.94
C GLY A 178 3.84 8.24 -2.02
N ILE A 179 3.80 8.67 -0.75
CA ILE A 179 4.76 8.26 0.28
C ILE A 179 4.67 6.74 0.54
N GLY A 180 3.45 6.21 0.68
CA GLY A 180 3.23 4.77 0.89
C GLY A 180 3.75 3.90 -0.26
N ASP A 181 3.47 4.28 -1.50
CA ASP A 181 3.93 3.57 -2.70
C ASP A 181 5.46 3.62 -2.84
N ALA A 182 6.08 4.76 -2.52
CA ALA A 182 7.54 4.91 -2.54
C ALA A 182 8.22 4.02 -1.48
N GLN A 183 7.73 4.04 -0.24
CA GLN A 183 8.27 3.20 0.84
C GLN A 183 8.18 1.71 0.50
N GLN A 184 7.10 1.29 -0.15
CA GLN A 184 6.94 -0.12 -0.52
C GLN A 184 7.90 -0.54 -1.64
N ARG A 185 8.13 0.32 -2.65
CA ARG A 185 9.12 0.06 -3.70
C ARG A 185 10.53 -0.07 -3.11
N VAL A 186 10.86 0.78 -2.14
CA VAL A 186 12.14 0.69 -1.41
C VAL A 186 12.23 -0.63 -0.65
N ALA A 187 11.19 -1.01 0.11
CA ALA A 187 11.19 -2.27 0.87
C ALA A 187 11.29 -3.52 -0.04
N GLU A 188 10.64 -3.50 -1.21
CA GLU A 188 10.74 -4.58 -2.21
C GLU A 188 12.16 -4.67 -2.77
N GLN A 189 12.76 -3.52 -3.13
CA GLN A 189 14.16 -3.47 -3.58
C GLN A 189 15.15 -3.91 -2.51
N GLU A 190 14.94 -3.53 -1.26
CA GLU A 190 15.75 -3.99 -0.12
C GLU A 190 15.67 -5.51 0.03
N SER A 191 14.47 -6.09 -0.04
CA SER A 191 14.30 -7.55 0.07
C SER A 191 14.99 -8.33 -1.04
N ILE A 192 14.94 -7.82 -2.28
CA ILE A 192 15.65 -8.41 -3.41
C ILE A 192 17.16 -8.29 -3.21
N SER A 193 17.64 -7.12 -2.78
CA SER A 193 19.06 -6.86 -2.55
C SER A 193 19.63 -7.71 -1.42
N GLU A 194 18.88 -7.93 -0.33
CA GLU A 194 19.28 -8.84 0.75
C GLU A 194 19.37 -10.29 0.27
N ALA A 195 18.41 -10.76 -0.53
CA ALA A 195 18.42 -12.10 -1.09
C ALA A 195 19.62 -12.31 -2.04
N GLU A 196 19.93 -11.32 -2.88
CA GLU A 196 21.12 -11.35 -3.75
C GLU A 196 22.43 -11.36 -2.95
N ARG A 197 22.54 -10.51 -1.92
CA ARG A 197 23.71 -10.48 -1.03
C ARG A 197 23.91 -11.81 -0.32
N ALA A 198 22.85 -12.39 0.24
CA ALA A 198 22.92 -13.69 0.92
C ALA A 198 23.36 -14.80 -0.05
N ARG A 199 22.82 -14.83 -1.27
CA ARG A 199 23.23 -15.80 -2.30
C ARG A 199 24.69 -15.62 -2.69
N ARG A 200 25.15 -14.37 -2.86
CA ARG A 200 26.54 -14.06 -3.18
C ARG A 200 27.49 -14.52 -2.07
N THR A 201 27.20 -14.18 -0.81
CA THR A 201 27.99 -14.62 0.33
C THR A 201 28.06 -16.14 0.43
N LEU A 202 26.95 -16.84 0.20
CA LEU A 202 26.91 -18.29 0.21
C LEU A 202 27.78 -18.91 -0.91
N LEU A 203 27.77 -18.33 -2.11
CA LEU A 203 28.62 -18.78 -3.22
C LEU A 203 30.11 -18.50 -2.96
N GLU A 204 30.43 -17.33 -2.41
CA GLU A 204 31.79 -16.97 -2.01
C GLU A 204 32.32 -17.94 -0.94
N GLU A 205 31.48 -18.31 0.02
CA GLU A 205 31.86 -19.25 1.08
C GLU A 205 32.03 -20.68 0.56
N ARG A 206 31.15 -21.15 -0.32
CA ARG A 206 31.34 -22.45 -0.99
C ARG A 206 32.63 -22.50 -1.80
N ALA A 207 32.97 -21.41 -2.50
CA ALA A 207 34.22 -21.32 -3.26
C ALA A 207 35.47 -21.21 -2.36
N ARG A 208 35.34 -20.62 -1.17
CA ARG A 208 36.39 -20.62 -0.14
C ARG A 208 36.62 -22.04 0.39
N ILE A 209 35.55 -22.70 0.85
CA ILE A 209 35.60 -24.07 1.37
C ILE A 209 36.20 -25.03 0.33
N ALA A 210 35.78 -24.94 -0.94
CA ALA A 210 36.33 -25.78 -1.99
C ALA A 210 37.84 -25.60 -2.19
N ARG A 211 38.37 -24.38 -2.06
CA ARG A 211 39.81 -24.10 -2.14
C ARG A 211 40.56 -24.62 -0.92
N GLU A 212 40.05 -24.36 0.28
CA GLU A 212 40.67 -24.86 1.53
C GLU A 212 40.71 -26.39 1.55
N LEU A 213 39.61 -27.05 1.13
CA LEU A 213 39.58 -28.50 0.96
C LEU A 213 40.57 -28.98 -0.10
N HIS A 214 40.67 -28.29 -1.24
CA HIS A 214 41.64 -28.64 -2.27
C HIS A 214 43.08 -28.56 -1.73
N ASP A 215 43.43 -27.48 -1.04
CA ASP A 215 44.78 -27.26 -0.55
C ASP A 215 45.16 -28.30 0.52
N VAL A 216 44.25 -28.58 1.48
CA VAL A 216 44.48 -29.58 2.52
C VAL A 216 44.57 -30.99 1.93
N VAL A 217 43.62 -31.40 1.09
CA VAL A 217 43.61 -32.75 0.49
C VAL A 217 44.79 -32.91 -0.46
N ALA A 218 45.06 -31.95 -1.34
CA ALA A 218 46.16 -32.05 -2.29
C ALA A 218 47.51 -32.15 -1.57
N HIS A 219 47.69 -31.37 -0.51
CA HIS A 219 48.90 -31.41 0.32
C HIS A 219 49.08 -32.78 0.98
N HIS A 220 48.06 -33.32 1.66
CA HIS A 220 48.16 -34.62 2.33
C HIS A 220 48.41 -35.78 1.35
N MET A 221 47.72 -35.79 0.21
CA MET A 221 47.93 -36.83 -0.80
C MET A 221 49.34 -36.76 -1.41
N SER A 222 49.89 -35.56 -1.59
CA SER A 222 51.28 -35.37 -2.02
C SER A 222 52.28 -35.91 -1.00
N VAL A 223 52.06 -35.62 0.30
CA VAL A 223 52.90 -36.16 1.38
C VAL A 223 52.84 -37.68 1.44
N ILE A 224 51.65 -38.29 1.34
CA ILE A 224 51.47 -39.75 1.31
C ILE A 224 52.24 -40.35 0.12
N THR A 225 52.13 -39.73 -1.07
CA THR A 225 52.84 -40.19 -2.26
C THR A 225 54.36 -40.17 -2.05
N VAL A 226 54.91 -39.06 -1.53
CA VAL A 226 56.35 -38.93 -1.26
C VAL A 226 56.81 -39.89 -0.17
N GLN A 227 56.02 -40.08 0.89
CA GLN A 227 56.35 -41.02 1.98
C GLN A 227 56.35 -42.47 1.50
N ALA A 228 55.35 -42.86 0.70
CA ALA A 228 55.24 -44.21 0.15
C ALA A 228 56.34 -44.50 -0.89
N ASP A 229 56.61 -43.59 -1.83
CA ASP A 229 57.68 -43.73 -2.83
C ASP A 229 59.08 -43.76 -2.18
N SER A 230 59.28 -43.05 -1.05
CA SER A 230 60.60 -43.00 -0.36
C SER A 230 60.84 -44.12 0.64
N ALA A 231 59.82 -44.85 1.09
CA ALA A 231 59.94 -45.90 2.11
C ALA A 231 60.94 -47.01 1.73
N PRO A 232 60.97 -47.55 0.49
CA PRO A 232 61.93 -48.59 0.08
C PRO A 232 63.40 -48.16 0.19
N TYR A 233 63.68 -46.86 0.06
CA TYR A 233 65.04 -46.30 0.12
C TYR A 233 65.49 -45.99 1.56
N ARG A 234 64.54 -45.82 2.49
CA ARG A 234 64.81 -45.47 3.89
C ARG A 234 64.82 -46.67 4.84
N LEU A 235 64.20 -47.78 4.45
CA LEU A 235 64.07 -49.00 5.25
C LEU A 235 64.79 -50.18 4.55
N PRO A 236 66.10 -50.38 4.81
CA PRO A 236 66.85 -51.49 4.24
C PRO A 236 66.35 -52.84 4.77
N GLY A 237 66.35 -53.88 3.91
CA GLY A 237 65.91 -55.24 4.28
C GLY A 237 64.42 -55.54 4.04
N MET A 238 63.70 -54.63 3.40
CA MET A 238 62.30 -54.83 3.01
C MET A 238 62.15 -55.98 2.01
N SER A 239 61.17 -56.88 2.22
CA SER A 239 60.84 -57.95 1.28
C SER A 239 60.11 -57.40 0.05
N GLU A 240 60.17 -58.13 -1.07
CA GLU A 240 59.57 -57.68 -2.33
C GLU A 240 58.05 -57.42 -2.26
N PRO A 241 57.24 -58.26 -1.57
CA PRO A 241 55.81 -57.99 -1.41
C PRO A 241 55.51 -56.67 -0.69
N VAL A 242 56.32 -56.29 0.29
CA VAL A 242 56.15 -55.04 1.05
C VAL A 242 56.55 -53.83 0.18
N ARG A 243 57.54 -54.00 -0.71
CA ARG A 243 57.90 -52.97 -1.71
C ARG A 243 56.75 -52.70 -2.68
N GLU A 244 56.09 -53.76 -3.16
CA GLU A 244 54.93 -53.66 -4.04
C GLU A 244 53.74 -52.98 -3.33
N GLU A 245 53.49 -53.26 -2.05
CA GLU A 245 52.45 -52.58 -1.26
C GLU A 245 52.68 -51.06 -1.18
N PHE A 246 53.89 -50.60 -0.88
CA PHE A 246 54.20 -49.16 -0.87
C PHE A 246 54.04 -48.51 -2.25
N ALA A 247 54.42 -49.21 -3.32
CA ALA A 247 54.22 -48.74 -4.69
C ALA A 247 52.71 -48.61 -5.03
N ALA A 248 51.89 -49.57 -4.58
CA ALA A 248 50.44 -49.52 -4.73
C ALA A 248 49.81 -48.34 -3.96
N ILE A 249 50.28 -48.06 -2.74
CA ILE A 249 49.82 -46.90 -1.94
C ILE A 249 50.15 -45.58 -2.67
N ALA A 250 51.37 -45.44 -3.20
CA ALA A 250 51.76 -44.25 -3.95
C ALA A 250 50.95 -44.08 -5.25
N ALA A 251 50.66 -45.18 -5.96
CA ALA A 251 49.81 -45.17 -7.15
C ALA A 251 48.37 -44.74 -6.82
N SER A 252 47.77 -45.33 -5.78
CA SER A 252 46.41 -44.98 -5.33
C SER A 252 46.31 -43.51 -4.88
N ALA A 253 47.36 -42.99 -4.24
CA ALA A 253 47.43 -41.59 -3.86
C ALA A 253 47.47 -40.62 -5.04
N ARG A 254 48.25 -40.96 -6.10
CA ARG A 254 48.29 -40.20 -7.36
C ARG A 254 46.96 -40.25 -8.12
N GLU A 255 46.32 -41.41 -8.15
CA GLU A 255 45.01 -41.60 -8.76
C GLU A 255 43.95 -40.73 -8.08
N SER A 256 43.93 -40.72 -6.75
CA SER A 256 42.97 -39.92 -5.97
C SER A 256 43.16 -38.41 -6.17
N LEU A 257 44.41 -37.92 -6.32
CA LEU A 257 44.72 -36.53 -6.71
C LEU A 257 44.19 -36.18 -8.11
N SER A 258 44.32 -37.10 -9.06
CA SER A 258 43.83 -36.94 -10.42
C SER A 258 42.30 -36.84 -10.44
N GLU A 259 41.62 -37.74 -9.74
CA GLU A 259 40.16 -37.79 -9.69
C GLU A 259 39.57 -36.51 -9.05
N MET A 260 40.18 -36.00 -7.98
CA MET A 260 39.79 -34.73 -7.36
C MET A 260 39.97 -33.53 -8.30
N ARG A 261 41.09 -33.44 -9.04
CA ARG A 261 41.32 -32.38 -10.04
C ARG A 261 40.26 -32.42 -11.15
N ARG A 262 39.84 -33.63 -11.53
CA ARG A 262 38.79 -33.85 -12.53
C ARG A 262 37.44 -33.34 -12.04
N LEU A 263 37.07 -33.62 -10.79
CA LEU A 263 35.83 -33.12 -10.17
C LEU A 263 35.80 -31.59 -10.03
N LEU A 264 36.92 -30.94 -9.70
CA LEU A 264 37.00 -29.47 -9.62
C LEU A 264 36.91 -28.76 -10.97
N THR A 265 37.32 -29.44 -12.05
CA THR A 265 37.20 -28.91 -13.42
C THR A 265 35.74 -28.86 -13.89
N VAL A 266 34.88 -29.74 -13.38
CA VAL A 266 33.45 -29.81 -13.73
C VAL A 266 32.58 -28.82 -12.94
N LEU A 267 33.08 -28.31 -11.81
CA LEU A 267 32.38 -27.35 -10.92
C LEU A 267 32.68 -25.87 -11.22
N ARG A 268 33.55 -25.59 -12.21
CA ARG A 268 33.90 -24.23 -12.66
C ARG A 268 33.16 -23.87 -13.94
#